data_AF-A0A355VBF0-F1
#
_entry.id   AF-A0A355VBF0-F1
#
_cell.length_a   1.000
_cell.length_b   1.000
_cell.length_c   1.000
_cell.angle_alpha   90.00
_cell.angle_beta   90.00
_cell.angle_gamma   90.00
#
_symmetry.space_group_name_H-M   'P 1'
#
loop_
_entity.id
_entity.type
_entity.pdbx_description
1 polymer ?
#
loop_
_entity_poly.entity_id
_entity_poly.type
_entity_poly.pdbx_seq_one_letter_code
_entity_poly.pdbx_strand_id
1 'polypeptide(L)'
;MPNLLSISALFLLLTTSTLVVAQPSDAPDFDLQAHRGGLGLVTESTLQAFANALELGVSTLELDTQVTADGYVVVTHDRQVLPHRCLDTAPATADDPQFPYVGKYIKDLNWSQVRTLDCGSQRASAHASQQTVPGARLVLLSEVLDLVKRHRAFDVMLNIETKVEAGAPEETAPREVFVQTVIDEIYRHDMQNQVSIQSFDWGALMRVRELAPELPIIALSNAQSFLQCGMPGASPWTGGIDMDDFDCNLPAAAASFGADAISPVHGLPQDASVTDANYQAFTTSEMVTQAQTLGLRVIPWTINDTATMAHLIRIGVDGIITDYPDRVRTILATENLPLPAPQAAVEPETSDLGEQSILSLQQQMATGTLSAEQLTRHMLGRISRYDDQGPALNTVITLNPDAVAQARLLDEERQFSGPRSLLHGIPVLLKDNYNTTDMPTTGASRALADFTPSEEATQLRLLREAGAVILGKTNLHEFAYGITSISSLGGQSRNPYDPSRVPGGSSGGSAAAVAAGFATIATA
;
A
#
# COMPACT_ATOMS: atom_id res chain seq x y z
N MET A 1 -67.02 -23.16 -45.76
CA MET A 1 -66.58 -24.33 -46.54
C MET A 1 -65.31 -23.94 -47.31
N PRO A 2 -64.20 -24.69 -47.26
CA PRO A 2 -63.86 -25.85 -46.44
C PRO A 2 -62.58 -25.72 -45.57
N ASN A 3 -62.66 -26.32 -44.39
CA ASN A 3 -61.70 -27.19 -43.68
C ASN A 3 -60.19 -26.87 -43.59
N LEU A 4 -59.76 -26.47 -42.38
CA LEU A 4 -58.41 -26.75 -41.86
C LEU A 4 -58.33 -28.20 -41.34
N LEU A 5 -57.34 -28.96 -41.82
CA LEU A 5 -56.86 -30.21 -41.23
C LEU A 5 -55.55 -29.90 -40.50
N SER A 6 -55.54 -30.10 -39.18
CA SER A 6 -54.35 -29.98 -38.33
C SER A 6 -53.60 -31.31 -38.31
N ILE A 7 -52.34 -31.32 -38.75
CA ILE A 7 -51.42 -32.46 -38.61
C ILE A 7 -50.49 -32.14 -37.43
N SER A 8 -50.60 -32.92 -36.36
CA SER A 8 -49.68 -32.89 -35.22
C SER A 8 -48.37 -33.59 -35.59
N ALA A 9 -47.25 -32.87 -35.55
CA ALA A 9 -45.91 -33.45 -35.68
C ALA A 9 -45.30 -33.68 -34.28
N LEU A 10 -44.98 -34.95 -34.01
CA LEU A 10 -44.34 -35.46 -32.81
C LEU A 10 -42.83 -35.18 -32.90
N PHE A 11 -42.28 -34.32 -32.03
CA PHE A 11 -40.83 -34.11 -31.92
C PHE A 11 -40.22 -35.13 -30.96
N LEU A 12 -39.38 -36.00 -31.49
CA LEU A 12 -38.57 -36.97 -30.74
C LEU A 12 -37.27 -36.27 -30.30
N LEU A 13 -37.11 -35.96 -29.01
CA LEU A 13 -35.84 -35.48 -28.45
C LEU A 13 -34.89 -36.66 -28.22
N LEU A 14 -33.81 -36.76 -29.00
CA LEU A 14 -32.65 -37.58 -28.65
C LEU A 14 -31.81 -36.84 -27.60
N THR A 15 -31.69 -37.44 -26.41
CA THR A 15 -30.75 -37.00 -25.37
C THR A 15 -29.37 -37.62 -25.63
N THR A 16 -28.42 -36.82 -26.09
CA THR A 16 -27.00 -37.21 -26.09
C THR A 16 -26.40 -36.88 -24.72
N SER A 17 -26.10 -37.91 -23.93
CA SER A 17 -25.35 -37.77 -22.67
C SER A 17 -23.89 -37.42 -22.97
N THR A 18 -23.53 -36.15 -22.75
CA THR A 18 -22.12 -35.75 -22.66
C THR A 18 -21.59 -36.07 -21.27
N LEU A 19 -20.61 -36.97 -21.20
CA LEU A 19 -19.75 -37.14 -20.03
C LEU A 19 -19.07 -35.81 -19.73
N VAL A 20 -19.42 -35.18 -18.61
CA VAL A 20 -18.67 -34.07 -18.04
C VAL A 20 -17.43 -34.68 -17.40
N VAL A 21 -16.27 -34.43 -18.02
CA VAL A 21 -14.98 -34.62 -17.36
C VAL A 21 -14.84 -33.48 -16.36
N ALA A 22 -14.83 -33.79 -15.07
CA ALA A 22 -14.52 -32.84 -14.02
C ALA A 22 -13.13 -32.22 -14.29
N GLN A 23 -13.07 -30.89 -14.31
CA GLN A 23 -11.82 -30.13 -14.33
C GLN A 23 -11.12 -30.28 -12.96
N PRO A 24 -9.78 -30.27 -12.88
CA PRO A 24 -9.06 -30.11 -11.60
C PRO A 24 -9.18 -28.65 -11.14
N SER A 25 -9.43 -28.26 -9.90
CA SER A 25 -9.60 -28.93 -8.61
C SER A 25 -10.38 -28.00 -7.66
N ASP A 26 -11.40 -28.50 -6.95
CA ASP A 26 -12.12 -27.78 -5.86
C ASP A 26 -11.29 -27.61 -4.56
N ALA A 27 -9.95 -27.58 -4.66
CA ALA A 27 -9.10 -27.28 -3.51
C ALA A 27 -9.07 -25.76 -3.31
N PRO A 28 -9.33 -25.24 -2.10
CA PRO A 28 -9.11 -23.82 -1.82
C PRO A 28 -7.64 -23.47 -2.13
N ASP A 29 -7.41 -22.31 -2.74
CA ASP A 29 -6.06 -21.82 -3.03
C ASP A 29 -5.28 -21.70 -1.71
N PHE A 30 -4.10 -22.33 -1.65
CA PHE A 30 -3.27 -22.33 -0.45
C PHE A 30 -2.73 -20.93 -0.15
N ASP A 31 -2.94 -20.45 1.07
CA ASP A 31 -2.59 -19.10 1.49
C ASP A 31 -1.12 -19.01 1.95
N LEU A 32 -0.24 -18.76 0.98
CA LEU A 32 1.18 -18.48 1.24
C LEU A 32 1.34 -17.02 1.69
N GLN A 33 1.64 -16.83 2.98
CA GLN A 33 1.85 -15.50 3.55
C GLN A 33 3.34 -15.20 3.78
N ALA A 34 3.80 -14.07 3.24
CA ALA A 34 5.16 -13.57 3.48
C ALA A 34 5.22 -12.79 4.80
N HIS A 35 5.71 -13.44 5.88
CA HIS A 35 5.84 -12.85 7.21
C HIS A 35 6.73 -11.60 7.15
N ARG A 36 6.15 -10.43 7.46
CA ARG A 36 6.77 -9.10 7.36
C ARG A 36 7.43 -8.80 6.02
N GLY A 37 6.83 -9.30 4.93
CA GLY A 37 7.39 -9.21 3.57
C GLY A 37 8.46 -10.25 3.24
N GLY A 38 8.59 -11.31 4.05
CA GLY A 38 9.61 -12.35 3.88
C GLY A 38 10.92 -11.96 4.55
N LEU A 39 10.86 -11.72 5.86
CA LEU A 39 11.97 -11.33 6.74
C LEU A 39 13.25 -12.16 6.50
N GLY A 40 13.15 -13.44 6.15
CA GLY A 40 14.30 -14.31 5.90
C GLY A 40 15.08 -13.99 4.63
N LEU A 41 14.47 -13.24 3.71
CA LEU A 41 15.02 -12.88 2.40
C LEU A 41 15.50 -11.43 2.36
N VAL A 42 14.67 -10.49 2.82
CA VAL A 42 14.95 -9.04 2.81
C VAL A 42 14.60 -8.46 4.18
N THR A 43 15.27 -7.39 4.61
CA THR A 43 14.97 -6.73 5.90
C THR A 43 13.47 -6.44 6.05
N GLU A 44 12.88 -6.96 7.13
CA GLU A 44 11.45 -6.89 7.45
C GLU A 44 10.87 -5.49 7.37
N SER A 45 9.56 -5.42 7.14
CA SER A 45 8.77 -4.18 7.28
C SER A 45 9.29 -3.01 6.43
N THR A 46 10.06 -3.30 5.38
CA THR A 46 10.49 -2.34 4.36
C THR A 46 9.67 -2.49 3.10
N LEU A 47 9.49 -1.40 2.33
CA LEU A 47 8.83 -1.47 1.02
C LEU A 47 9.52 -2.47 0.09
N GLN A 48 10.84 -2.63 0.22
CA GLN A 48 11.64 -3.56 -0.58
C GLN A 48 11.33 -5.01 -0.23
N ALA A 49 11.10 -5.35 1.06
CA ALA A 49 10.67 -6.69 1.44
C ALA A 49 9.29 -7.01 0.86
N PHE A 50 8.33 -6.09 1.01
CA PHE A 50 6.99 -6.27 0.44
C PHE A 50 7.01 -6.37 -1.10
N ALA A 51 7.79 -5.54 -1.78
CA ALA A 51 7.97 -5.62 -3.23
C ALA A 51 8.59 -6.96 -3.64
N ASN A 52 9.63 -7.42 -2.96
CA ASN A 52 10.25 -8.72 -3.21
C ASN A 52 9.25 -9.87 -3.02
N ALA A 53 8.39 -9.82 -1.99
CA ALA A 53 7.35 -10.83 -1.79
C ALA A 53 6.30 -10.82 -2.91
N LEU A 54 5.86 -9.65 -3.37
CA LEU A 54 4.95 -9.51 -4.52
C LEU A 54 5.57 -10.09 -5.79
N GLU A 55 6.81 -9.73 -6.09
CA GLU A 55 7.56 -10.18 -7.26
C GLU A 55 7.88 -11.68 -7.21
N LEU A 56 8.07 -12.24 -6.02
CA LEU A 56 8.24 -13.68 -5.84
C LEU A 56 6.95 -14.46 -6.13
N GLY A 57 5.79 -13.84 -5.88
CA GLY A 57 4.46 -14.43 -6.03
C GLY A 57 4.00 -15.09 -4.74
N VAL A 58 3.39 -14.31 -3.86
CA VAL A 58 2.73 -14.80 -2.63
C VAL A 58 1.24 -14.52 -2.69
N SER A 59 0.45 -15.27 -1.90
CA SER A 59 -1.00 -15.05 -1.80
C SER A 59 -1.29 -13.81 -0.95
N THR A 60 -0.48 -13.62 0.10
CA THR A 60 -0.73 -12.62 1.13
C THR A 60 0.57 -11.97 1.60
N LEU A 61 0.58 -10.65 1.76
CA LEU A 61 1.60 -9.93 2.50
C LEU A 61 1.19 -9.85 3.97
N GLU A 62 1.99 -10.44 4.86
CA GLU A 62 1.77 -10.31 6.30
C GLU A 62 2.62 -9.15 6.83
N LEU A 63 2.05 -8.34 7.73
CA LEU A 63 2.72 -7.19 8.32
C LEU A 63 2.18 -6.83 9.70
N ASP A 64 3.07 -6.35 10.55
CA ASP A 64 2.74 -5.80 11.85
C ASP A 64 2.55 -4.28 11.80
N THR A 65 1.61 -3.76 12.60
CA THR A 65 1.41 -2.31 12.74
C THR A 65 1.64 -1.83 14.17
N GLN A 66 1.98 -0.55 14.32
CA GLN A 66 1.97 0.23 15.56
C GLN A 66 1.37 1.61 15.26
N VAL A 67 0.94 2.34 16.29
CA VAL A 67 0.40 3.71 16.15
C VAL A 67 1.28 4.70 16.90
N THR A 68 1.70 5.77 16.21
CA THR A 68 2.51 6.87 16.76
C THR A 68 1.70 7.79 17.67
N ALA A 69 2.38 8.65 18.44
CA ALA A 69 1.75 9.62 19.33
C ALA A 69 0.80 10.60 18.61
N ASP A 70 1.12 10.93 17.36
CA ASP A 70 0.34 11.80 16.47
C ASP A 70 -0.63 11.03 15.54
N GLY A 71 -0.84 9.74 15.80
CA GLY A 71 -1.91 8.95 15.18
C GLY A 71 -1.61 8.39 13.80
N TYR A 72 -0.35 8.25 13.41
CA TYR A 72 0.03 7.56 12.16
C TYR A 72 0.18 6.06 12.41
N VAL A 73 -0.31 5.26 11.46
CA VAL A 73 -0.09 3.81 11.45
C VAL A 73 1.22 3.50 10.76
N VAL A 74 2.16 2.95 11.51
CA VAL A 74 3.48 2.57 11.01
C VAL A 74 3.63 1.06 10.97
N VAL A 75 4.43 0.57 10.03
CA VAL A 75 4.68 -0.86 9.85
C VAL A 75 5.94 -1.27 10.61
N THR A 76 5.75 -1.96 11.73
CA THR A 76 6.82 -2.46 12.59
C THR A 76 6.26 -3.49 13.57
N HIS A 77 7.04 -4.53 13.83
CA HIS A 77 6.68 -5.57 14.80
C HIS A 77 6.73 -5.06 16.24
N ASP A 78 7.84 -4.41 16.58
CA ASP A 78 8.16 -4.09 17.96
C ASP A 78 7.49 -2.79 18.39
N ARG A 79 6.87 -2.82 19.57
CA ARG A 79 6.29 -1.64 20.23
C ARG A 79 7.34 -0.62 20.69
N GLN A 80 8.59 -1.06 20.82
CA GLN A 80 9.76 -0.23 21.09
C GLN A 80 10.69 -0.20 19.88
N VAL A 81 11.38 0.92 19.68
CA VAL A 81 12.45 1.02 18.68
C VAL A 81 13.68 0.26 19.18
N LEU A 82 13.92 -0.96 18.70
CA LEU A 82 15.01 -1.81 19.18
C LEU A 82 16.35 -1.49 18.52
N PRO A 83 17.47 -1.37 19.28
CA PRO A 83 18.79 -0.98 18.74
C PRO A 83 19.41 -1.98 17.77
N HIS A 84 18.97 -3.25 17.82
CA HIS A 84 19.42 -4.29 16.89
C HIS A 84 18.56 -4.35 15.61
N ARG A 85 17.54 -3.50 15.50
CA ARG A 85 16.67 -3.36 14.33
C ARG A 85 16.82 -2.01 13.67
N CYS A 86 16.81 -0.94 14.47
CA CYS A 86 16.86 0.43 14.00
C CYS A 86 18.05 1.22 14.57
N LEU A 87 18.50 2.21 13.81
CA LEU A 87 19.57 3.14 14.16
C LEU A 87 19.02 4.58 14.15
N ASP A 88 19.39 5.36 15.17
CA ASP A 88 19.24 6.81 15.14
C ASP A 88 20.16 7.42 14.08
N THR A 89 19.60 8.20 13.15
CA THR A 89 20.40 8.94 12.15
C THR A 89 20.53 10.42 12.50
N ALA A 90 19.41 11.07 12.80
CA ALA A 90 19.31 12.50 13.10
C ALA A 90 18.02 12.80 13.87
N PRO A 91 17.99 13.86 14.69
CA PRO A 91 16.76 14.30 15.32
C PRO A 91 15.81 14.93 14.28
N ALA A 92 14.50 14.84 14.53
CA ALA A 92 13.44 15.44 13.71
C ALA A 92 13.54 16.98 13.67
N THR A 93 14.01 17.59 14.76
CA THR A 93 14.33 19.02 14.87
C THR A 93 15.62 19.20 15.66
N ALA A 94 16.35 20.31 15.45
CA ALA A 94 17.68 20.52 16.04
C ALA A 94 17.77 20.30 17.57
N ASP A 95 16.70 20.62 18.31
CA ASP A 95 16.61 20.50 19.77
C ASP A 95 15.50 19.54 20.22
N ASP A 96 15.23 18.47 19.44
CA ASP A 96 14.21 17.50 19.81
C ASP A 96 14.56 16.81 21.15
N PRO A 97 13.78 17.02 22.24
CA PRO A 97 14.09 16.49 23.55
C PRO A 97 13.94 14.98 23.65
N GLN A 98 13.26 14.35 22.68
CA GLN A 98 13.11 12.90 22.61
C GLN A 98 14.22 12.22 21.79
N PHE A 99 15.15 12.93 21.17
CA PHE A 99 16.31 12.28 20.54
C PHE A 99 17.36 11.89 21.60
N PRO A 100 17.98 10.70 21.56
CA PRO A 100 17.85 9.60 20.58
C PRO A 100 16.53 8.83 20.71
N TYR A 101 15.96 8.36 19.62
CA TYR A 101 14.66 7.68 19.60
C TYR A 101 14.75 6.18 19.87
N VAL A 102 15.88 5.54 19.57
CA VAL A 102 16.10 4.12 19.87
C VAL A 102 15.93 3.86 21.38
N GLY A 103 15.15 2.84 21.72
CA GLY A 103 14.76 2.48 23.08
C GLY A 103 13.45 3.10 23.57
N LYS A 104 12.80 3.97 22.79
CA LYS A 104 11.48 4.53 23.12
C LYS A 104 10.34 3.71 22.53
N TYR A 105 9.16 3.84 23.11
CA TYR A 105 7.93 3.26 22.55
C TYR A 105 7.45 4.06 21.33
N ILE A 106 6.95 3.35 20.32
CA ILE A 106 6.41 3.95 19.10
C ILE A 106 5.25 4.91 19.43
N LYS A 107 4.37 4.54 20.37
CA LYS A 107 3.23 5.38 20.78
C LYS A 107 3.62 6.72 21.43
N ASP A 108 4.87 6.86 21.88
CA ASP A 108 5.36 8.06 22.56
C ASP A 108 6.16 8.97 21.59
N LEU A 109 6.37 8.52 20.36
CA LEU A 109 7.06 9.22 19.28
C LEU A 109 6.07 9.66 18.20
N ASN A 110 6.30 10.82 17.61
CA ASN A 110 5.57 11.31 16.44
C ASN A 110 6.12 10.69 15.14
N TRP A 111 5.33 10.72 14.06
CA TRP A 111 5.75 10.29 12.72
C TRP A 111 7.04 10.98 12.27
N SER A 112 7.16 12.29 12.50
CA SER A 112 8.34 13.08 12.13
C SER A 112 9.64 12.57 12.76
N GLN A 113 9.56 11.88 13.90
CA GLN A 113 10.68 11.30 14.62
C GLN A 113 10.97 9.88 14.14
N VAL A 114 9.96 9.00 14.13
CA VAL A 114 10.19 7.60 13.73
C VAL A 114 10.63 7.46 12.28
N ARG A 115 10.23 8.37 11.40
CA ARG A 115 10.67 8.39 9.99
C ARG A 115 12.15 8.76 9.79
N THR A 116 12.86 9.21 10.84
CA THR A 116 14.30 9.46 10.74
C THR A 116 15.11 8.19 10.98
N LEU A 117 14.53 7.15 11.59
CA LEU A 117 15.22 5.92 11.92
C LEU A 117 15.62 5.14 10.66
N ASP A 118 16.84 4.64 10.63
CA ASP A 118 17.27 3.61 9.66
C ASP A 118 17.00 2.24 10.26
N CYS A 119 15.97 1.57 9.75
CA CYS A 119 15.56 0.23 10.16
C CYS A 119 15.88 -0.83 9.10
N GLY A 120 16.64 -0.47 8.06
CA GLY A 120 17.00 -1.34 6.94
C GLY A 120 18.43 -1.85 6.99
N SER A 121 19.32 -1.12 7.66
CA SER A 121 20.76 -1.42 7.71
C SER A 121 21.14 -2.60 8.62
N GLN A 122 20.35 -2.86 9.67
CA GLN A 122 20.64 -3.94 10.62
C GLN A 122 20.18 -5.28 10.08
N ARG A 123 21.04 -6.30 10.14
CA ARG A 123 20.69 -7.68 9.80
C ARG A 123 20.19 -8.41 11.04
N ALA A 124 19.07 -9.11 10.90
CA ALA A 124 18.56 -9.98 11.96
C ALA A 124 19.52 -11.17 12.18
N SER A 125 19.92 -11.41 13.43
CA SER A 125 20.90 -12.46 13.77
C SER A 125 20.46 -13.86 13.37
N ALA A 126 19.16 -14.12 13.37
CA ALA A 126 18.56 -15.41 12.96
C ALA A 126 18.59 -15.63 11.43
N HIS A 127 18.87 -14.61 10.62
CA HIS A 127 18.75 -14.65 9.16
C HIS A 127 20.07 -14.23 8.50
N ALA A 128 21.08 -15.11 8.57
CA ALA A 128 22.43 -14.81 8.06
C ALA A 128 22.46 -14.45 6.55
N SER A 129 21.54 -15.01 5.76
CA SER A 129 21.42 -14.75 4.31
C SER A 129 20.53 -13.56 3.95
N GLN A 130 19.90 -12.90 4.93
CA GLN A 130 19.00 -11.78 4.71
C GLN A 130 19.74 -10.63 3.99
N GLN A 131 19.15 -10.17 2.89
CA GLN A 131 19.58 -8.96 2.22
C GLN A 131 19.13 -7.74 3.02
N THR A 132 20.10 -6.95 3.48
CA THR A 132 19.80 -5.69 4.13
C THR A 132 19.43 -4.61 3.12
N VAL A 133 18.71 -3.59 3.58
CA VAL A 133 18.31 -2.43 2.77
C VAL A 133 18.84 -1.16 3.41
N PRO A 134 20.16 -0.87 3.31
CA PRO A 134 20.75 0.23 4.05
C PRO A 134 20.05 1.57 3.81
N GLY A 135 19.72 2.27 4.90
CA GLY A 135 19.00 3.54 4.85
C GLY A 135 17.50 3.43 4.67
N ALA A 136 16.92 2.22 4.57
CA ALA A 136 15.47 2.09 4.59
C ALA A 136 14.92 2.54 5.95
N ARG A 137 13.88 3.35 5.88
CA ARG A 137 13.22 3.93 7.04
C ARG A 137 12.03 3.08 7.45
N LEU A 138 11.54 3.34 8.65
CA LEU A 138 10.23 2.88 9.07
C LEU A 138 9.15 3.49 8.14
N VAL A 139 8.22 2.66 7.67
CA VAL A 139 7.22 3.05 6.64
C VAL A 139 5.82 3.15 7.26
N LEU A 140 4.95 3.94 6.64
CA LEU A 140 3.53 3.99 6.95
C LEU A 140 2.79 2.79 6.35
N LEU A 141 1.67 2.43 6.95
CA LEU A 141 0.75 1.45 6.37
C LEU A 141 0.29 1.89 4.98
N SER A 142 -0.06 3.17 4.79
CA SER A 142 -0.43 3.73 3.48
C SER A 142 0.61 3.50 2.39
N GLU A 143 1.91 3.56 2.72
CA GLU A 143 2.98 3.35 1.75
C GLU A 143 3.00 1.90 1.24
N VAL A 144 2.67 0.93 2.10
CA VAL A 144 2.52 -0.49 1.71
C VAL A 144 1.24 -0.70 0.89
N LEU A 145 0.12 -0.09 1.30
CA LEU A 145 -1.14 -0.16 0.53
C LEU A 145 -0.96 0.42 -0.88
N ASP A 146 -0.28 1.56 -1.00
CA ASP A 146 0.02 2.18 -2.29
C ASP A 146 1.02 1.37 -3.11
N LEU A 147 1.97 0.66 -2.46
CA LEU A 147 2.85 -0.28 -3.15
C LEU A 147 2.06 -1.39 -3.84
N VAL A 148 1.12 -2.03 -3.14
CA VAL A 148 0.25 -3.08 -3.72
C VAL A 148 -0.52 -2.57 -4.93
N LYS A 149 -1.08 -1.35 -4.84
CA LYS A 149 -1.77 -0.70 -5.97
C LYS A 149 -0.84 -0.42 -7.15
N ARG A 150 0.39 0.05 -6.90
CA ARG A 150 1.38 0.30 -7.97
C ARG A 150 1.75 -0.99 -8.69
N HIS A 151 1.89 -2.11 -7.97
CA HIS A 151 2.10 -3.43 -8.57
C HIS A 151 0.88 -3.97 -9.31
N ARG A 152 -0.29 -3.30 -9.16
CA ARG A 152 -1.59 -3.80 -9.66
C ARG A 152 -1.88 -5.21 -9.15
N ALA A 153 -1.42 -5.50 -7.94
CA ALA A 153 -1.52 -6.80 -7.31
C ALA A 153 -2.90 -6.98 -6.66
N PHE A 154 -3.97 -6.80 -7.45
CA PHE A 154 -5.35 -6.73 -6.96
C PHE A 154 -5.91 -8.04 -6.40
N ASP A 155 -5.22 -9.15 -6.66
CA ASP A 155 -5.55 -10.49 -6.17
C ASP A 155 -4.66 -10.91 -4.97
N VAL A 156 -3.79 -10.01 -4.48
CA VAL A 156 -2.92 -10.28 -3.32
C VAL A 156 -3.54 -9.67 -2.07
N MET A 157 -3.71 -10.48 -1.04
CA MET A 157 -4.24 -10.04 0.25
C MET A 157 -3.15 -9.39 1.12
N LEU A 158 -3.57 -8.62 2.12
CA LEU A 158 -2.74 -8.16 3.23
C LEU A 158 -3.32 -8.70 4.53
N ASN A 159 -2.49 -9.36 5.34
CA ASN A 159 -2.85 -9.79 6.68
C ASN A 159 -2.18 -8.87 7.69
N ILE A 160 -2.93 -7.89 8.19
CA ILE A 160 -2.42 -6.80 9.02
C ILE A 160 -2.59 -7.16 10.50
N GLU A 161 -1.47 -7.27 11.24
CA GLU A 161 -1.50 -7.46 12.68
C GLU A 161 -1.66 -6.14 13.43
N THR A 162 -2.71 -6.00 14.23
CA THR A 162 -2.80 -4.92 15.23
C THR A 162 -2.05 -5.34 16.48
N LYS A 163 -0.85 -4.76 16.72
CA LYS A 163 0.00 -5.04 17.88
C LYS A 163 -0.46 -4.34 19.15
N VAL A 164 -1.72 -4.51 19.51
CA VAL A 164 -2.24 -4.09 20.82
C VAL A 164 -1.68 -5.04 21.87
N GLU A 165 -0.96 -4.50 22.84
CA GLU A 165 -0.31 -5.31 23.87
C GLU A 165 -1.26 -5.55 25.05
N ALA A 166 -1.96 -6.67 25.06
CA ALA A 166 -2.91 -6.98 26.14
C ALA A 166 -2.23 -7.21 27.51
N GLY A 167 -0.98 -7.69 27.53
CA GLY A 167 -0.24 -7.95 28.76
C GLY A 167 0.40 -6.70 29.40
N ALA A 168 0.54 -5.63 28.63
CA ALA A 168 1.07 -4.32 29.04
C ALA A 168 0.42 -3.21 28.19
N PRO A 169 -0.89 -2.93 28.37
CA PRO A 169 -1.64 -2.00 27.51
C PRO A 169 -1.05 -0.58 27.48
N GLU A 170 -0.34 -0.20 28.53
CA GLU A 170 0.35 1.08 28.65
C GLU A 170 1.57 1.24 27.73
N GLU A 171 2.01 0.17 27.06
CA GLU A 171 3.17 0.16 26.14
C GLU A 171 2.77 0.29 24.66
N THR A 172 1.47 0.29 24.35
CA THR A 172 0.92 0.49 22.98
C THR A 172 -0.18 1.56 22.99
N ALA A 173 -0.63 2.01 21.81
CA ALA A 173 -1.78 2.89 21.75
C ALA A 173 -3.04 2.19 22.30
N PRO A 174 -3.98 2.90 22.95
CA PRO A 174 -5.19 2.27 23.46
C PRO A 174 -5.93 1.50 22.37
N ARG A 175 -6.38 0.28 22.67
CA ARG A 175 -7.04 -0.65 21.73
C ARG A 175 -8.03 0.04 20.78
N GLU A 176 -8.93 0.83 21.35
CA GLU A 176 -9.98 1.55 20.61
C GLU A 176 -9.41 2.51 19.56
N VAL A 177 -8.40 3.28 19.96
CA VAL A 177 -7.72 4.23 19.06
C VAL A 177 -6.95 3.45 18.01
N PHE A 178 -6.22 2.40 18.41
CA PHE A 178 -5.42 1.60 17.52
C PHE A 178 -6.26 1.01 16.38
N VAL A 179 -7.32 0.26 16.75
CA VAL A 179 -8.19 -0.43 15.80
C VAL A 179 -8.86 0.57 14.85
N GLN A 180 -9.39 1.67 15.39
CA GLN A 180 -10.04 2.70 14.56
C GLN A 180 -9.05 3.31 13.56
N THR A 181 -7.83 3.67 13.98
CA THR A 181 -6.84 4.30 13.11
C THR A 181 -6.41 3.37 11.96
N VAL A 182 -6.24 2.07 12.24
CA VAL A 182 -5.91 1.07 11.21
C VAL A 182 -7.06 0.92 10.20
N ILE A 183 -8.30 0.79 10.69
CA ILE A 183 -9.50 0.71 9.83
C ILE A 183 -9.60 1.97 8.97
N ASP A 184 -9.47 3.16 9.54
CA ASP A 184 -9.55 4.42 8.81
C ASP A 184 -8.52 4.49 7.67
N GLU A 185 -7.30 3.98 7.87
CA GLU A 185 -6.26 3.90 6.84
C GLU A 185 -6.67 2.98 5.68
N ILE A 186 -7.20 1.79 6.00
CA ILE A 186 -7.64 0.79 5.02
C ILE A 186 -8.74 1.37 4.12
N TYR A 187 -9.76 2.00 4.70
CA TYR A 187 -10.87 2.56 3.94
C TYR A 187 -10.46 3.81 3.16
N ARG A 188 -9.60 4.67 3.72
CA ARG A 188 -9.08 5.85 3.00
C ARG A 188 -8.29 5.45 1.75
N HIS A 189 -7.71 4.26 1.74
CA HIS A 189 -7.00 3.69 0.60
C HIS A 189 -7.84 2.68 -0.20
N ASP A 190 -9.16 2.53 0.02
CA ASP A 190 -10.00 1.59 -0.74
C ASP A 190 -9.48 0.13 -0.75
N MET A 191 -8.88 -0.31 0.37
CA MET A 191 -8.23 -1.64 0.47
C MET A 191 -9.06 -2.69 1.23
N GLN A 192 -10.29 -2.37 1.66
CA GLN A 192 -11.12 -3.25 2.49
C GLN A 192 -11.43 -4.63 1.87
N ASN A 193 -11.34 -4.77 0.55
CA ASN A 193 -11.54 -6.06 -0.13
C ASN A 193 -10.27 -6.93 -0.23
N GLN A 194 -9.11 -6.39 0.16
CA GLN A 194 -7.81 -7.07 0.09
C GLN A 194 -7.14 -7.18 1.46
N VAL A 195 -7.87 -6.94 2.55
CA VAL A 195 -7.29 -6.91 3.91
C VAL A 195 -8.02 -7.87 4.83
N SER A 196 -7.25 -8.66 5.58
CA SER A 196 -7.69 -9.28 6.84
C SER A 196 -6.96 -8.65 8.01
N ILE A 197 -7.60 -8.64 9.19
CA ILE A 197 -6.97 -8.18 10.43
C ILE A 197 -6.66 -9.38 11.33
N GLN A 198 -5.43 -9.46 11.81
CA GLN A 198 -5.04 -10.45 12.82
C GLN A 198 -4.59 -9.77 14.11
N SER A 199 -4.71 -10.48 15.24
CA SER A 199 -4.18 -10.00 16.51
C SER A 199 -4.13 -11.12 17.54
N PHE A 200 -3.12 -11.07 18.43
CA PHE A 200 -3.15 -11.84 19.67
C PHE A 200 -4.14 -11.27 20.68
N ASP A 201 -4.45 -9.98 20.61
CA ASP A 201 -5.50 -9.37 21.42
C ASP A 201 -6.86 -9.60 20.74
N TRP A 202 -7.56 -10.65 21.13
CA TRP A 202 -8.87 -11.00 20.56
C TRP A 202 -9.92 -9.93 20.87
N GLY A 203 -9.73 -9.12 21.91
CA GLY A 203 -10.59 -7.97 22.15
C GLY A 203 -10.44 -6.90 21.07
N ALA A 204 -9.26 -6.76 20.47
CA ALA A 204 -9.06 -5.90 19.30
C ALA A 204 -9.82 -6.46 18.07
N LEU A 205 -9.82 -7.78 17.88
CA LEU A 205 -10.57 -8.43 16.79
C LEU A 205 -12.08 -8.30 16.96
N MET A 206 -12.60 -8.46 18.17
CA MET A 206 -14.01 -8.19 18.48
C MET A 206 -14.36 -6.75 18.17
N ARG A 207 -13.45 -5.81 18.46
CA ARG A 207 -13.65 -4.40 18.12
C ARG A 207 -13.62 -4.14 16.61
N VAL A 208 -12.76 -4.82 15.85
CA VAL A 208 -12.80 -4.80 14.38
C VAL A 208 -14.16 -5.28 13.87
N ARG A 209 -14.68 -6.39 14.41
CA ARG A 209 -16.01 -6.91 14.02
C ARG A 209 -17.14 -5.91 14.24
N GLU A 210 -17.07 -5.10 15.30
CA GLU A 210 -18.05 -4.04 15.56
C GLU A 210 -17.95 -2.87 14.56
N LEU A 211 -16.75 -2.49 14.16
CA LEU A 211 -16.49 -1.30 13.35
C LEU A 211 -16.51 -1.56 11.83
N ALA A 212 -16.03 -2.73 11.40
CA ALA A 212 -15.84 -3.13 10.02
C ALA A 212 -16.19 -4.63 9.85
N PRO A 213 -17.47 -5.01 9.99
CA PRO A 213 -17.91 -6.41 9.99
C PRO A 213 -17.64 -7.17 8.69
N GLU A 214 -17.29 -6.50 7.60
CA GLU A 214 -16.89 -7.10 6.33
C GLU A 214 -15.42 -7.54 6.30
N LEU A 215 -14.55 -7.00 7.16
CA LEU A 215 -13.15 -7.38 7.20
C LEU A 215 -13.02 -8.76 7.85
N PRO A 216 -12.33 -9.72 7.22
CA PRO A 216 -12.00 -10.98 7.85
C PRO A 216 -11.11 -10.75 9.08
N ILE A 217 -11.41 -11.42 10.20
CA ILE A 217 -10.61 -11.37 11.42
C ILE A 217 -9.97 -12.72 11.72
N ILE A 218 -8.69 -12.71 12.10
CA ILE A 218 -7.86 -13.90 12.28
C ILE A 218 -7.32 -13.95 13.71
N ALA A 219 -7.72 -14.98 14.46
CA ALA A 219 -7.36 -15.13 15.86
C ALA A 219 -5.95 -15.74 16.01
N LEU A 220 -4.96 -14.91 16.33
CA LEU A 220 -3.61 -15.40 16.64
C LEU A 220 -3.58 -16.08 18.01
N SER A 221 -2.78 -17.13 18.16
CA SER A 221 -2.54 -17.77 19.45
C SER A 221 -1.12 -18.33 19.56
N ASN A 222 -0.56 -18.27 20.78
CA ASN A 222 0.74 -18.84 21.11
C ASN A 222 0.62 -19.89 22.22
N ALA A 223 -0.22 -20.90 21.98
CA ALA A 223 -0.49 -22.00 22.88
C ALA A 223 -0.73 -21.53 24.33
N GLN A 224 -0.16 -22.24 25.31
CA GLN A 224 -0.39 -21.97 26.73
C GLN A 224 0.05 -20.57 27.17
N SER A 225 1.08 -19.99 26.52
CA SER A 225 1.62 -18.68 26.90
C SER A 225 0.55 -17.61 26.86
N PHE A 226 -0.36 -17.67 25.88
CA PHE A 226 -1.43 -16.68 25.71
C PHE A 226 -2.83 -17.23 25.96
N LEU A 227 -3.10 -18.51 25.75
CA LEU A 227 -4.42 -19.08 25.99
C LEU A 227 -4.69 -19.31 27.48
N GLN A 228 -3.65 -19.55 28.28
CA GLN A 228 -3.74 -19.79 29.73
C GLN A 228 -4.77 -20.85 30.13
N CYS A 229 -4.94 -21.91 29.32
CA CYS A 229 -5.83 -23.03 29.62
C CYS A 229 -5.55 -23.63 31.01
N GLY A 230 -6.60 -23.89 31.78
CA GLY A 230 -6.56 -24.42 33.15
C GLY A 230 -6.13 -23.41 34.21
N MET A 231 -5.91 -22.14 33.83
CA MET A 231 -5.62 -21.06 34.77
C MET A 231 -6.92 -20.33 35.13
N PRO A 232 -7.09 -19.85 36.38
CA PRO A 232 -8.32 -19.17 36.76
C PRO A 232 -8.58 -17.87 35.98
N GLY A 233 -9.70 -17.82 35.27
CA GLY A 233 -10.20 -16.63 34.60
C GLY A 233 -9.66 -16.44 33.19
N ALA A 234 -10.29 -15.51 32.47
CA ALA A 234 -9.89 -15.20 31.11
C ALA A 234 -8.47 -14.63 31.01
N SER A 235 -7.73 -15.12 30.02
CA SER A 235 -6.44 -14.58 29.64
C SER A 235 -6.58 -13.10 29.21
N PRO A 236 -5.56 -12.24 29.49
CA PRO A 236 -5.56 -10.87 28.98
C PRO A 236 -5.72 -10.79 27.45
N TRP A 237 -5.17 -11.77 26.73
CA TRP A 237 -5.15 -11.80 25.26
C TRP A 237 -6.47 -12.28 24.64
N THR A 238 -7.33 -13.00 25.36
CA THR A 238 -8.55 -13.62 24.79
C THR A 238 -9.76 -12.69 24.81
N GLY A 239 -9.57 -11.39 25.07
CA GLY A 239 -10.66 -10.40 24.99
C GLY A 239 -11.78 -10.62 26.01
N GLY A 240 -11.50 -11.32 27.11
CA GLY A 240 -12.49 -11.68 28.13
C GLY A 240 -13.10 -13.07 27.97
N ILE A 241 -12.71 -13.85 26.96
CA ILE A 241 -13.08 -15.27 26.84
C ILE A 241 -12.20 -16.11 27.76
N ASP A 242 -12.82 -16.90 28.64
CA ASP A 242 -12.10 -17.93 29.38
C ASP A 242 -11.97 -19.18 28.51
N MET A 243 -10.76 -19.67 28.31
CA MET A 243 -10.51 -20.85 27.48
C MET A 243 -11.06 -22.14 28.11
N ASP A 244 -11.23 -22.15 29.44
CA ASP A 244 -11.78 -23.30 30.17
C ASP A 244 -13.28 -23.51 29.87
N ASP A 245 -14.01 -22.45 29.50
CA ASP A 245 -15.42 -22.53 29.08
C ASP A 245 -15.59 -23.30 27.75
N PHE A 246 -14.48 -23.52 27.03
CA PHE A 246 -14.43 -24.21 25.75
C PHE A 246 -13.60 -25.50 25.81
N ASP A 247 -13.35 -26.06 27.00
CA ASP A 247 -12.47 -27.23 27.17
C ASP A 247 -11.07 -27.01 26.54
N CYS A 248 -10.59 -25.75 26.58
CA CYS A 248 -9.36 -25.29 25.94
C CYS A 248 -9.30 -25.51 24.42
N ASN A 249 -10.46 -25.57 23.79
CA ASN A 249 -10.60 -25.75 22.36
C ASN A 249 -10.44 -24.41 21.61
N LEU A 250 -9.25 -24.17 21.08
CA LEU A 250 -8.94 -22.96 20.32
C LEU A 250 -9.93 -22.70 19.17
N PRO A 251 -10.23 -23.66 18.27
CA PRO A 251 -11.23 -23.45 17.22
C PRO A 251 -12.61 -23.04 17.75
N ALA A 252 -13.12 -23.69 18.79
CA ALA A 252 -14.45 -23.38 19.33
C ALA A 252 -14.49 -21.99 19.99
N ALA A 253 -13.45 -21.64 20.74
CA ALA A 253 -13.33 -20.31 21.36
C ALA A 253 -13.25 -19.21 20.29
N ALA A 254 -12.47 -19.40 19.22
CA ALA A 254 -12.37 -18.46 18.10
C ALA A 254 -13.69 -18.32 17.32
N ALA A 255 -14.39 -19.42 17.07
CA ALA A 255 -15.70 -19.41 16.43
C ALA A 255 -16.74 -18.65 17.25
N SER A 256 -16.63 -18.64 18.59
CA SER A 256 -17.63 -18.03 19.48
C SER A 256 -17.78 -16.51 19.31
N PHE A 257 -16.75 -15.82 18.83
CA PHE A 257 -16.81 -14.39 18.52
C PHE A 257 -16.80 -14.08 17.02
N GLY A 258 -16.96 -15.12 16.18
CA GLY A 258 -17.04 -14.98 14.73
C GLY A 258 -15.71 -14.65 14.07
N ALA A 259 -14.62 -15.27 14.51
CA ALA A 259 -13.38 -15.27 13.73
C ALA A 259 -13.58 -15.98 12.37
N ASP A 260 -12.81 -15.60 11.37
CA ASP A 260 -12.81 -16.22 10.03
C ASP A 260 -11.68 -17.26 9.89
N ALA A 261 -10.65 -17.13 10.72
CA ALA A 261 -9.53 -18.07 10.78
C ALA A 261 -8.89 -18.08 12.17
N ILE A 262 -8.16 -19.17 12.46
CA ILE A 262 -7.19 -19.22 13.56
C ILE A 262 -5.78 -19.24 12.99
N SER A 263 -4.86 -18.57 13.69
CA SER A 263 -3.45 -18.51 13.36
C SER A 263 -2.62 -18.97 14.57
N PRO A 264 -2.50 -20.30 14.77
CA PRO A 264 -1.78 -20.87 15.90
C PRO A 264 -0.27 -20.97 15.66
N VAL A 265 0.51 -20.98 16.74
CA VAL A 265 1.90 -21.47 16.67
C VAL A 265 1.92 -22.91 16.14
N HIS A 266 2.86 -23.27 15.26
CA HIS A 266 2.90 -24.63 14.71
C HIS A 266 3.20 -25.70 15.77
N GLY A 267 4.12 -25.42 16.69
CA GLY A 267 4.47 -26.31 17.79
C GLY A 267 5.44 -25.68 18.77
N LEU A 268 5.85 -26.46 19.76
CA LEU A 268 6.71 -26.03 20.85
C LEU A 268 7.93 -26.96 20.98
N PRO A 269 9.14 -26.43 21.24
CA PRO A 269 9.52 -25.01 21.15
C PRO A 269 9.24 -24.41 19.76
N GLN A 270 8.96 -23.10 19.70
CA GLN A 270 8.53 -22.43 18.47
C GLN A 270 9.59 -22.49 17.35
N ASP A 271 10.87 -22.63 17.68
CA ASP A 271 11.95 -22.72 16.71
C ASP A 271 12.33 -24.17 16.34
N ALA A 272 11.66 -25.17 16.92
CA ALA A 272 11.94 -26.58 16.66
C ALA A 272 11.25 -27.07 15.37
N SER A 273 11.93 -27.95 14.64
CA SER A 273 11.38 -28.64 13.48
C SER A 273 10.57 -29.87 13.91
N VAL A 274 9.59 -30.28 13.10
CA VAL A 274 8.86 -31.55 13.29
C VAL A 274 9.77 -32.79 13.34
N THR A 275 11.02 -32.70 12.86
CA THR A 275 12.00 -33.78 12.95
C THR A 275 12.76 -33.82 14.28
N ASP A 276 12.64 -32.79 15.11
CA ASP A 276 13.36 -32.69 16.37
C ASP A 276 12.68 -33.52 17.46
N ALA A 277 13.48 -34.21 18.28
CA ALA A 277 12.98 -35.14 19.29
C ALA A 277 12.15 -34.47 20.40
N ASN A 278 12.31 -33.16 20.60
CA ASN A 278 11.60 -32.37 21.60
C ASN A 278 10.42 -31.56 21.01
N TYR A 279 10.17 -31.68 19.71
CA TYR A 279 9.05 -30.99 19.06
C TYR A 279 7.71 -31.55 19.53
N GLN A 280 6.85 -30.65 19.98
CA GLN A 280 5.47 -30.94 20.37
C GLN A 280 4.54 -30.16 19.46
N ALA A 281 3.80 -30.87 18.60
CA ALA A 281 2.83 -30.24 17.73
C ALA A 281 1.75 -29.54 18.56
N PHE A 282 1.51 -28.26 18.26
CA PHE A 282 0.35 -27.54 18.76
C PHE A 282 -0.74 -27.50 17.69
N THR A 283 -0.35 -27.23 16.45
CA THR A 283 -1.22 -27.38 15.28
C THR A 283 -1.26 -28.84 14.85
N THR A 284 -2.41 -29.51 15.04
CA THR A 284 -2.59 -30.94 14.70
C THR A 284 -3.66 -31.14 13.63
N SER A 285 -3.70 -32.32 13.00
CA SER A 285 -4.75 -32.69 12.02
C SER A 285 -6.16 -32.62 12.62
N GLU A 286 -6.30 -32.94 13.91
CA GLU A 286 -7.58 -32.87 14.63
C GLU A 286 -8.02 -31.42 14.79
N MET A 287 -7.12 -30.52 15.18
CA MET A 287 -7.40 -29.09 15.28
C MET A 287 -7.81 -28.50 13.92
N VAL A 288 -7.09 -28.86 12.86
CA VAL A 288 -7.39 -28.43 11.48
C VAL A 288 -8.78 -28.88 11.06
N THR A 289 -9.09 -30.17 11.22
CA THR A 289 -10.40 -30.73 10.86
C THR A 289 -11.52 -30.07 11.66
N GLN A 290 -11.30 -29.82 12.94
CA GLN A 290 -12.28 -29.17 13.81
C GLN A 290 -12.54 -27.71 13.41
N ALA A 291 -11.47 -26.94 13.17
CA ALA A 291 -11.58 -25.56 12.73
C ALA A 291 -12.36 -25.45 11.41
N GLN A 292 -12.01 -26.28 10.41
CA GLN A 292 -12.69 -26.31 9.12
C GLN A 292 -14.16 -26.75 9.24
N THR A 293 -14.49 -27.65 10.17
CA THR A 293 -15.89 -28.02 10.48
C THR A 293 -16.69 -26.84 11.06
N LEU A 294 -16.02 -25.94 11.78
CA LEU A 294 -16.60 -24.70 12.30
C LEU A 294 -16.58 -23.56 11.27
N GLY A 295 -16.09 -23.79 10.06
CA GLY A 295 -15.97 -22.78 9.00
C GLY A 295 -14.76 -21.87 9.14
N LEU A 296 -13.78 -22.21 9.98
CA LEU A 296 -12.55 -21.45 10.19
C LEU A 296 -11.41 -21.98 9.30
N ARG A 297 -10.65 -21.07 8.69
CA ARG A 297 -9.35 -21.42 8.10
C ARG A 297 -8.28 -21.59 9.19
N VAL A 298 -7.22 -22.35 8.91
CA VAL A 298 -6.07 -22.56 9.80
C VAL A 298 -4.77 -22.14 9.11
N ILE A 299 -4.11 -21.11 9.65
CA ILE A 299 -2.93 -20.48 9.03
C ILE A 299 -1.82 -20.35 10.08
N PRO A 300 -1.05 -21.41 10.39
CA PRO A 300 -0.04 -21.36 11.45
C PRO A 300 1.17 -20.48 11.10
N TRP A 301 1.89 -20.06 12.16
CA TRP A 301 3.07 -19.19 12.11
C TRP A 301 4.16 -19.62 13.12
N THR A 302 5.41 -19.14 13.03
CA THR A 302 6.10 -18.74 11.79
C THR A 302 7.00 -19.91 11.41
N ILE A 303 6.73 -20.53 10.27
CA ILE A 303 7.39 -21.80 9.91
C ILE A 303 8.51 -21.55 8.93
N ASN A 304 9.74 -21.93 9.29
CA ASN A 304 10.94 -21.58 8.52
C ASN A 304 11.72 -22.79 8.00
N ASP A 305 11.52 -23.99 8.55
CA ASP A 305 12.13 -25.21 8.04
C ASP A 305 11.20 -25.97 7.09
N THR A 306 11.78 -26.61 6.07
CA THR A 306 11.01 -27.25 5.00
C THR A 306 10.29 -28.51 5.44
N ALA A 307 10.78 -29.22 6.48
CA ALA A 307 10.15 -30.43 6.98
C ALA A 307 8.82 -30.10 7.67
N THR A 308 8.80 -29.08 8.52
CA THR A 308 7.57 -28.60 9.17
C THR A 308 6.60 -27.99 8.16
N MET A 309 7.08 -27.18 7.20
CA MET A 309 6.23 -26.65 6.13
C MET A 309 5.49 -27.76 5.38
N ALA A 310 6.23 -28.78 4.92
CA ALA A 310 5.64 -29.91 4.19
C ALA A 310 4.71 -30.75 5.07
N HIS A 311 5.03 -30.93 6.36
CA HIS A 311 4.15 -31.61 7.30
C HIS A 311 2.81 -30.89 7.47
N LEU A 312 2.83 -29.58 7.72
CA LEU A 312 1.63 -28.78 7.92
C LEU A 312 0.74 -28.75 6.67
N ILE A 313 1.32 -28.58 5.48
CA ILE A 313 0.61 -28.68 4.20
C ILE A 313 -0.11 -30.04 4.09
N ARG A 314 0.56 -31.14 4.45
CA ARG A 314 -0.02 -32.50 4.34
C ARG A 314 -1.11 -32.79 5.35
N ILE A 315 -1.09 -32.17 6.53
CA ILE A 315 -2.21 -32.30 7.50
C ILE A 315 -3.39 -31.38 7.17
N GLY A 316 -3.29 -30.58 6.09
CA GLY A 316 -4.42 -29.86 5.50
C GLY A 316 -4.64 -28.45 6.03
N VAL A 317 -3.60 -27.77 6.54
CA VAL A 317 -3.71 -26.33 6.86
C VAL A 317 -4.05 -25.52 5.60
N ASP A 318 -4.78 -24.42 5.77
CA ASP A 318 -5.25 -23.59 4.66
C ASP A 318 -4.16 -22.61 4.16
N GLY A 319 -3.15 -22.34 4.99
CA GLY A 319 -2.04 -21.46 4.66
C GLY A 319 -0.86 -21.59 5.61
N ILE A 320 0.23 -20.90 5.31
CA ILE A 320 1.42 -20.82 6.17
C ILE A 320 1.95 -19.38 6.16
N ILE A 321 2.28 -18.87 7.34
CA ILE A 321 3.06 -17.64 7.53
C ILE A 321 4.53 -18.02 7.71
N THR A 322 5.40 -17.48 6.85
CA THR A 322 6.84 -17.83 6.82
C THR A 322 7.75 -16.65 6.53
N ASP A 323 8.95 -16.66 7.11
CA ASP A 323 10.03 -15.73 6.75
C ASP A 323 10.64 -16.05 5.38
N TYR A 324 10.43 -17.26 4.87
CA TYR A 324 11.04 -17.80 3.66
C TYR A 324 9.98 -18.26 2.65
N PRO A 325 9.22 -17.32 2.05
CA PRO A 325 8.14 -17.66 1.11
C PRO A 325 8.64 -18.44 -0.13
N ASP A 326 9.91 -18.29 -0.51
CA ASP A 326 10.57 -19.04 -1.58
C ASP A 326 10.60 -20.55 -1.32
N ARG A 327 10.77 -20.95 -0.06
CA ARG A 327 10.77 -22.36 0.36
C ARG A 327 9.38 -22.98 0.24
N VAL A 328 8.33 -22.26 0.67
CA VAL A 328 6.96 -22.75 0.54
C VAL A 328 6.59 -22.89 -0.93
N ARG A 329 6.93 -21.93 -1.79
CA ARG A 329 6.73 -22.07 -3.26
C ARG A 329 7.40 -23.32 -3.83
N THR A 330 8.62 -23.60 -3.40
CA THR A 330 9.35 -24.81 -3.81
C THR A 330 8.61 -26.09 -3.38
N ILE A 331 8.06 -26.10 -2.17
CA ILE A 331 7.29 -27.24 -1.65
C ILE A 331 5.96 -27.39 -2.40
N LEU A 332 5.20 -26.31 -2.59
CA LEU A 332 3.95 -26.33 -3.35
C LEU A 332 4.18 -26.86 -4.78
N ALA A 333 5.25 -26.40 -5.45
CA ALA A 333 5.62 -26.91 -6.77
C ALA A 333 5.95 -28.41 -6.75
N THR A 334 6.67 -28.88 -5.72
CA THR A 334 7.05 -30.29 -5.55
C THR A 334 5.83 -31.19 -5.29
N GLU A 335 4.87 -30.69 -4.52
CA GLU A 335 3.60 -31.38 -4.18
C GLU A 335 2.52 -31.20 -5.27
N ASN A 336 2.84 -30.54 -6.39
CA ASN A 336 1.92 -30.20 -7.50
C ASN A 336 0.67 -29.41 -7.06
N LEU A 337 0.83 -28.52 -6.07
CA LEU A 337 -0.19 -27.57 -5.65
C LEU A 337 -0.10 -26.27 -6.48
N PRO A 338 -1.23 -25.54 -6.66
CA PRO A 338 -1.22 -24.24 -7.33
C PRO A 338 -0.23 -23.26 -6.70
N LEU A 339 0.44 -22.46 -7.54
CA LEU A 339 1.36 -21.41 -7.11
C LEU A 339 0.72 -20.04 -7.32
N PRO A 340 0.78 -19.13 -6.33
CA PRO A 340 0.41 -17.75 -6.54
C PRO A 340 1.27 -17.11 -7.64
N ALA A 341 0.65 -16.28 -8.47
CA ALA A 341 1.32 -15.65 -9.60
C ALA A 341 2.31 -14.56 -9.12
N PRO A 342 3.56 -14.55 -9.62
CA PRO A 342 4.48 -13.43 -9.48
C PRO A 342 3.87 -12.13 -10.00
N GLN A 343 4.01 -11.04 -9.25
CA GLN A 343 3.65 -9.71 -9.71
C GLN A 343 4.79 -9.10 -10.52
N ALA A 344 4.46 -8.31 -11.54
CA ALA A 344 5.50 -7.58 -12.27
C ALA A 344 6.21 -6.61 -11.32
N ALA A 345 7.53 -6.51 -11.44
CA ALA A 345 8.28 -5.49 -10.74
C ALA A 345 7.71 -4.11 -11.12
N VAL A 346 7.42 -3.31 -10.10
CA VAL A 346 7.15 -1.89 -10.32
C VAL A 346 8.50 -1.25 -10.54
N GLU A 347 8.68 -0.58 -11.67
CA GLU A 347 9.89 0.23 -11.84
C GLU A 347 9.97 1.19 -10.65
N PRO A 348 11.13 1.33 -9.98
CA PRO A 348 11.28 2.28 -8.89
C PRO A 348 10.76 3.65 -9.33
N GLU A 349 10.18 4.45 -8.41
CA GLU A 349 9.83 5.85 -8.70
C GLU A 349 10.98 6.43 -9.53
N THR A 350 10.68 6.80 -10.77
CA THR A 350 11.74 7.01 -11.74
C THR A 350 12.64 8.13 -11.20
N SER A 351 13.95 8.04 -11.45
CA SER A 351 14.85 9.16 -11.13
C SER A 351 14.50 10.44 -11.90
N ASP A 352 13.54 10.35 -12.83
CA ASP A 352 12.95 11.47 -13.52
C ASP A 352 11.99 12.24 -12.61
N LEU A 353 12.41 13.44 -12.22
CA LEU A 353 11.61 14.36 -11.42
C LEU A 353 10.23 14.69 -12.05
N GLY A 354 10.07 14.44 -13.36
CA GLY A 354 8.82 14.61 -14.10
C GLY A 354 7.67 13.69 -13.66
N GLU A 355 7.98 12.54 -13.07
CA GLU A 355 7.01 11.48 -12.77
C GLU A 355 6.84 11.21 -11.26
N GLN A 356 7.58 11.94 -10.43
CA GLN A 356 7.54 11.78 -8.98
C GLN A 356 6.32 12.45 -8.34
N SER A 357 5.85 11.86 -7.24
CA SER A 357 4.74 12.39 -6.46
C SER A 357 5.09 13.73 -5.77
N ILE A 358 4.07 14.55 -5.49
CA ILE A 358 4.25 15.79 -4.71
C ILE A 358 4.90 15.49 -3.35
N LEU A 359 4.54 14.38 -2.72
CA LEU A 359 5.09 13.99 -1.42
C LEU A 359 6.60 13.67 -1.51
N SER A 360 7.01 12.90 -2.53
CA SER A 360 8.43 12.58 -2.80
C SER A 360 9.24 13.85 -3.09
N LEU A 361 8.71 14.74 -3.93
CA LEU A 361 9.35 16.02 -4.24
C LEU A 361 9.43 16.95 -3.02
N GLN A 362 8.37 17.02 -2.20
CA GLN A 362 8.38 17.77 -0.94
C GLN A 362 9.40 17.21 0.06
N GLN A 363 9.52 15.88 0.15
CA GLN A 363 10.50 15.23 1.00
C GLN A 363 11.93 15.58 0.57
N GLN A 364 12.25 15.49 -0.73
CA GLN A 364 13.56 15.86 -1.25
C GLN A 364 13.89 17.34 -1.04
N MET A 365 12.89 18.22 -1.19
CA MET A 365 13.03 19.64 -0.86
C MET A 365 13.22 19.91 0.64
N ALA A 366 12.55 19.13 1.51
CA ALA A 366 12.74 19.23 2.94
C ALA A 366 14.12 18.74 3.40
N THR A 367 14.70 17.73 2.72
CA THR A 367 16.05 17.21 3.00
C THR A 367 17.16 17.97 2.29
N GLY A 368 16.84 18.99 1.50
CA GLY A 368 17.80 19.81 0.76
C GLY A 368 18.49 19.07 -0.41
N THR A 369 17.98 17.91 -0.82
CA THR A 369 18.51 17.14 -1.96
C THR A 369 17.96 17.61 -3.30
N LEU A 370 16.88 18.40 -3.27
CA LEU A 370 16.26 19.06 -4.42
C LEU A 370 15.82 20.46 -4.01
N SER A 371 15.86 21.44 -4.90
CA SER A 371 15.27 22.77 -4.69
C SER A 371 14.12 23.01 -5.66
N ALA A 372 13.19 23.91 -5.32
CA ALA A 372 12.12 24.33 -6.21
C ALA A 372 12.67 24.94 -7.51
N GLU A 373 13.76 25.72 -7.44
CA GLU A 373 14.47 26.21 -8.62
C GLU A 373 14.98 25.06 -9.50
N GLN A 374 15.60 24.03 -8.92
CA GLN A 374 16.11 22.87 -9.67
C GLN A 374 14.98 22.10 -10.35
N LEU A 375 13.90 21.82 -9.61
CA LEU A 375 12.71 21.14 -10.13
C LEU A 375 12.05 21.95 -11.26
N THR A 376 11.89 23.26 -11.07
CA THR A 376 11.34 24.17 -12.08
C THR A 376 12.18 24.18 -13.36
N ARG A 377 13.51 24.25 -13.24
CA ARG A 377 14.43 24.20 -14.39
C ARG A 377 14.37 22.84 -15.11
N HIS A 378 14.25 21.73 -14.37
CA HIS A 378 14.08 20.41 -14.96
C HIS A 378 12.82 20.36 -15.82
N MET A 379 11.68 20.79 -15.27
CA MET A 379 10.39 20.81 -15.97
C MET A 379 10.41 21.71 -17.22
N LEU A 380 10.94 22.93 -17.11
CA LEU A 380 11.12 23.83 -18.26
C LEU A 380 12.05 23.23 -19.33
N GLY A 381 13.11 22.53 -18.91
CA GLY A 381 13.99 21.80 -19.82
C GLY A 381 13.30 20.66 -20.54
N ARG A 382 12.37 19.96 -19.87
CA ARG A 382 11.52 18.92 -20.49
C ARG A 382 10.55 19.53 -21.49
N ILE A 383 9.86 20.61 -21.14
CA ILE A 383 8.96 21.33 -22.06
C ILE A 383 9.73 21.73 -23.32
N SER A 384 10.89 22.37 -23.17
CA SER A 384 11.70 22.76 -24.33
C SER A 384 12.12 21.57 -25.20
N ARG A 385 12.49 20.45 -24.59
CA ARG A 385 12.90 19.25 -25.31
C ARG A 385 11.74 18.59 -26.05
N TYR A 386 10.63 18.37 -25.36
CA TYR A 386 9.56 17.48 -25.81
C TYR A 386 8.36 18.21 -26.41
N ASP A 387 8.00 19.38 -25.88
CA ASP A 387 6.90 20.20 -26.38
C ASP A 387 7.31 21.00 -27.60
N ASP A 388 8.51 21.61 -27.59
CA ASP A 388 8.97 22.50 -28.66
C ASP A 388 9.85 21.80 -29.71
N GLN A 389 10.90 21.09 -29.27
CA GLN A 389 11.92 20.55 -30.18
C GLN A 389 11.60 19.15 -30.72
N GLY A 390 10.92 18.29 -29.94
CA GLY A 390 10.47 16.97 -30.40
C GLY A 390 10.06 16.04 -29.25
N PRO A 391 8.88 15.38 -29.28
CA PRO A 391 8.02 15.07 -30.42
C PRO A 391 6.99 16.15 -30.83
N ALA A 392 7.16 17.39 -30.40
CA ALA A 392 6.29 18.52 -30.71
C ALA A 392 4.86 18.29 -30.22
N LEU A 393 4.71 18.13 -28.91
CA LEU A 393 3.43 17.78 -28.28
C LEU A 393 2.42 18.95 -28.29
N ASN A 394 2.86 20.19 -28.45
CA ASN A 394 2.03 21.41 -28.49
C ASN A 394 1.05 21.50 -27.31
N THR A 395 1.55 21.26 -26.11
CA THR A 395 0.77 21.23 -24.87
C THR A 395 0.86 22.53 -24.10
N VAL A 396 1.87 23.38 -24.33
CA VAL A 396 2.06 24.67 -23.66
C VAL A 396 1.97 25.81 -24.69
N ILE A 397 1.14 26.81 -24.42
CA ILE A 397 0.99 28.00 -25.28
C ILE A 397 1.89 29.15 -24.81
N THR A 398 1.98 29.33 -23.49
CA THR A 398 2.71 30.45 -22.89
C THR A 398 3.52 29.93 -21.72
N LEU A 399 4.80 30.30 -21.63
CA LEU A 399 5.62 30.06 -20.44
C LEU A 399 5.70 31.32 -19.59
N ASN A 400 5.71 31.14 -18.27
CA ASN A 400 5.96 32.21 -17.32
C ASN A 400 7.47 32.54 -17.30
N PRO A 401 7.89 33.74 -17.74
CA PRO A 401 9.31 34.10 -17.76
C PRO A 401 9.93 34.19 -16.36
N ASP A 402 9.11 34.41 -15.33
CA ASP A 402 9.56 34.61 -13.95
C ASP A 402 9.51 33.32 -13.11
N ALA A 403 9.08 32.18 -13.67
CA ALA A 403 8.86 30.93 -12.93
C ALA A 403 10.09 30.50 -12.10
N VAL A 404 11.28 30.58 -12.70
CA VAL A 404 12.54 30.24 -12.03
C VAL A 404 12.87 31.20 -10.89
N ALA A 405 12.64 32.50 -11.08
CA ALA A 405 12.89 33.50 -10.05
C ALA A 405 11.89 33.34 -8.88
N GLN A 406 10.62 33.06 -9.18
CA GLN A 406 9.59 32.77 -8.18
C GLN A 406 9.93 31.49 -7.39
N ALA A 407 10.40 30.44 -8.06
CA ALA A 407 10.85 29.21 -7.41
C ALA A 407 12.01 29.45 -6.44
N ARG A 408 12.97 30.29 -6.81
CA ARG A 408 14.08 30.67 -5.91
C ARG A 408 13.59 31.41 -4.66
N LEU A 409 12.64 32.33 -4.81
CA LEU A 409 12.05 33.03 -3.65
C LEU A 409 11.32 32.06 -2.72
N LEU A 410 10.68 31.03 -3.26
CA LEU A 410 10.04 29.98 -2.47
C LEU A 410 11.07 29.07 -1.78
N ASP A 411 12.23 28.82 -2.39
CA ASP A 411 13.34 28.13 -1.72
C ASP A 411 13.86 28.94 -0.51
N GLU A 412 14.05 30.26 -0.67
CA GLU A 412 14.45 31.17 0.41
C GLU A 412 13.39 31.21 1.53
N GLU A 413 12.11 31.32 1.17
CA GLU A 413 11.01 31.29 2.12
C GLU A 413 10.92 29.97 2.88
N ARG A 414 11.11 28.84 2.19
CA ARG A 414 11.12 27.51 2.82
C ARG A 414 12.20 27.45 3.91
N GLN A 415 13.38 28.01 3.65
CA GLN A 415 14.47 28.02 4.62
C GLN A 415 14.16 28.93 5.82
N PHE A 416 13.48 30.05 5.61
CA PHE A 416 13.25 31.05 6.65
C PHE A 416 12.00 30.77 7.50
N SER A 417 10.87 30.45 6.85
CA SER A 417 9.55 30.30 7.49
C SER A 417 8.91 28.93 7.30
N GLY A 418 9.56 28.01 6.58
CA GLY A 418 8.97 26.72 6.22
C GLY A 418 8.03 26.79 5.01
N PRO A 419 7.54 25.63 4.52
CA PRO A 419 6.62 25.59 3.39
C PRO A 419 5.23 26.08 3.78
N ARG A 420 4.57 26.83 2.88
CA ARG A 420 3.17 27.27 3.06
C ARG A 420 2.17 26.11 3.02
N SER A 421 2.46 25.09 2.21
CA SER A 421 1.63 23.90 2.02
C SER A 421 2.43 22.79 1.30
N LEU A 422 1.78 21.66 1.00
CA LEU A 422 2.35 20.62 0.12
C LEU A 422 2.63 21.11 -1.31
N LEU A 423 2.06 22.24 -1.74
CA LEU A 423 2.33 22.84 -3.05
C LEU A 423 3.51 23.81 -3.05
N HIS A 424 4.12 24.08 -1.90
CA HIS A 424 5.22 25.04 -1.79
C HIS A 424 6.41 24.64 -2.66
N GLY A 425 6.72 25.42 -3.70
CA GLY A 425 7.79 25.13 -4.66
C GLY A 425 7.44 24.09 -5.74
N ILE A 426 6.20 23.61 -5.80
CA ILE A 426 5.77 22.61 -6.80
C ILE A 426 5.39 23.31 -8.11
N PRO A 427 5.95 22.89 -9.27
CA PRO A 427 5.58 23.44 -10.57
C PRO A 427 4.19 23.02 -11.02
N VAL A 428 3.39 23.99 -11.45
CA VAL A 428 2.01 23.83 -11.91
C VAL A 428 1.82 24.50 -13.26
N LEU A 429 1.16 23.81 -14.18
CA LEU A 429 0.68 24.38 -15.44
C LEU A 429 -0.80 24.73 -15.35
N LEU A 430 -1.18 25.93 -15.79
CA LEU A 430 -2.57 26.36 -15.77
C LEU A 430 -3.20 26.15 -17.14
N LYS A 431 -4.43 25.64 -17.22
CA LYS A 431 -5.20 25.74 -18.45
C LYS A 431 -5.36 27.19 -18.90
N ASP A 432 -5.24 27.44 -20.20
CA ASP A 432 -5.18 28.81 -20.74
C ASP A 432 -6.51 29.60 -20.66
N ASN A 433 -7.58 29.01 -20.12
CA ASN A 433 -8.82 29.73 -19.77
C ASN A 433 -8.87 30.24 -18.32
N TYR A 434 -7.81 30.05 -17.52
CA TYR A 434 -7.68 30.64 -16.18
C TYR A 434 -7.04 32.03 -16.28
N ASN A 435 -7.74 33.08 -15.87
CA ASN A 435 -7.18 34.43 -15.96
C ASN A 435 -5.89 34.59 -15.13
N THR A 436 -4.88 35.18 -15.76
CA THR A 436 -3.59 35.59 -15.19
C THR A 436 -3.36 37.06 -15.48
N THR A 437 -2.76 37.80 -14.55
CA THR A 437 -2.39 39.22 -14.77
C THR A 437 -0.97 39.39 -15.28
N ASP A 438 -0.14 38.34 -15.19
CA ASP A 438 1.27 38.29 -15.57
C ASP A 438 1.53 37.51 -16.87
N MET A 439 0.51 36.89 -17.45
CA MET A 439 0.55 36.18 -18.72
C MET A 439 -0.78 36.37 -19.48
N PRO A 440 -0.78 36.26 -20.83
CA PRO A 440 -2.02 36.22 -21.60
C PRO A 440 -2.92 35.05 -21.21
N THR A 441 -4.24 35.26 -21.34
CA THR A 441 -5.27 34.22 -21.20
C THR A 441 -6.05 34.15 -22.50
N THR A 442 -5.63 33.29 -23.41
CA THR A 442 -6.08 33.39 -24.81
C THR A 442 -7.28 32.50 -25.12
N GLY A 443 -7.65 31.58 -24.22
CA GLY A 443 -8.59 30.50 -24.53
C GLY A 443 -8.14 29.64 -25.71
N ALA A 444 -6.82 29.60 -25.96
CA ALA A 444 -6.15 29.08 -27.14
C ALA A 444 -6.61 29.68 -28.49
N SER A 445 -7.20 30.88 -28.48
CA SER A 445 -7.70 31.55 -29.69
C SER A 445 -6.81 32.70 -30.14
N ARG A 446 -6.53 32.77 -31.44
CA ARG A 446 -5.83 33.92 -32.04
C ARG A 446 -6.54 35.25 -31.82
N ALA A 447 -7.86 35.22 -31.62
CA ALA A 447 -8.64 36.43 -31.34
C ALA A 447 -8.26 37.09 -30.00
N LEU A 448 -7.70 36.32 -29.07
CA LEU A 448 -7.31 36.75 -27.73
C LEU A 448 -5.80 36.59 -27.49
N ALA A 449 -4.99 36.51 -28.55
CA ALA A 449 -3.54 36.25 -28.44
C ALA A 449 -2.82 37.25 -27.50
N ASP A 450 -3.27 38.51 -27.52
CA ASP A 450 -2.70 39.61 -26.71
C ASP A 450 -3.60 39.99 -25.52
N PHE A 451 -4.59 39.16 -25.15
CA PHE A 451 -5.49 39.45 -24.03
C PHE A 451 -4.84 39.09 -22.70
N THR A 452 -4.45 40.11 -21.93
CA THR A 452 -4.04 39.97 -20.53
C THR A 452 -5.15 40.49 -19.61
N PRO A 453 -5.81 39.60 -18.84
CA PRO A 453 -6.82 39.99 -17.85
C PRO A 453 -6.32 41.00 -16.82
N SER A 454 -7.24 41.82 -16.29
CA SER A 454 -6.97 42.75 -15.18
C SER A 454 -7.09 42.10 -13.80
N GLU A 455 -7.63 40.88 -13.72
CA GLU A 455 -7.86 40.14 -12.48
C GLU A 455 -7.47 38.67 -12.64
N GLU A 456 -6.89 38.09 -11.59
CA GLU A 456 -6.57 36.66 -11.55
C GLU A 456 -7.81 35.80 -11.28
N ALA A 457 -7.82 34.59 -11.82
CA ALA A 457 -8.79 33.57 -11.41
C ALA A 457 -8.60 33.23 -9.92
N THR A 458 -9.70 32.96 -9.20
CA THR A 458 -9.65 32.63 -7.77
C THR A 458 -8.75 31.41 -7.50
N GLN A 459 -8.78 30.41 -8.37
CA GLN A 459 -7.97 29.21 -8.28
C GLN A 459 -6.47 29.52 -8.40
N LEU A 460 -6.08 30.46 -9.28
CA LEU A 460 -4.69 30.90 -9.39
C LEU A 460 -4.21 31.56 -8.10
N ARG A 461 -5.03 32.47 -7.54
CA ARG A 461 -4.72 33.12 -6.27
C ARG A 461 -4.49 32.09 -5.16
N LEU A 462 -5.36 31.09 -5.04
CA LEU A 462 -5.21 30.01 -4.05
C LEU A 462 -3.94 29.18 -4.28
N LEU A 463 -3.58 28.89 -5.54
CA LEU A 463 -2.34 28.18 -5.86
C LEU A 463 -1.09 29.00 -5.45
N ARG A 464 -1.08 30.32 -5.72
CA ARG A 464 0.00 31.21 -5.29
C ARG A 464 0.08 31.34 -3.77
N GLU A 465 -1.07 31.46 -3.10
CA GLU A 465 -1.16 31.47 -1.64
C GLU A 465 -0.62 30.17 -1.04
N ALA A 466 -0.86 29.02 -1.68
CA ALA A 466 -0.31 27.72 -1.29
C ALA A 466 1.20 27.57 -1.60
N GLY A 467 1.81 28.52 -2.31
CA GLY A 467 3.23 28.52 -2.66
C GLY A 467 3.58 27.75 -3.95
N ALA A 468 2.63 27.52 -4.86
CA ALA A 468 2.90 26.86 -6.13
C ALA A 468 3.74 27.74 -7.09
N VAL A 469 4.59 27.10 -7.89
CA VAL A 469 5.32 27.76 -8.99
C VAL A 469 4.50 27.63 -10.27
N ILE A 470 4.00 28.74 -10.80
CA ILE A 470 3.23 28.72 -12.04
C ILE A 470 4.20 28.70 -13.23
N LEU A 471 4.26 27.58 -13.95
CA LEU A 471 5.15 27.41 -15.11
C LEU A 471 4.66 28.12 -16.36
N GLY A 472 3.34 28.25 -16.52
CA GLY A 472 2.76 28.74 -17.76
C GLY A 472 1.32 28.31 -17.99
N LYS A 473 0.92 28.38 -19.25
CA LYS A 473 -0.44 28.17 -19.76
C LYS A 473 -0.48 26.99 -20.75
N THR A 474 -1.32 26.00 -20.51
CA THR A 474 -1.48 24.84 -21.39
C THR A 474 -2.44 25.14 -22.54
N ASN A 475 -2.19 24.47 -23.67
CA ASN A 475 -3.11 24.42 -24.78
C ASN A 475 -4.40 23.68 -24.39
N LEU A 476 -5.47 23.98 -25.11
CA LEU A 476 -6.80 23.42 -24.91
C LEU A 476 -7.49 23.30 -26.25
N HIS A 477 -8.62 22.60 -26.30
CA HIS A 477 -9.53 22.85 -27.42
C HIS A 477 -10.01 24.29 -27.32
N GLU A 478 -10.03 25.02 -28.45
CA GLU A 478 -10.36 26.45 -28.46
C GLU A 478 -11.62 26.77 -27.64
N PHE A 479 -11.52 27.75 -26.74
CA PHE A 479 -12.56 28.14 -25.76
C PHE A 479 -13.10 27.00 -24.88
N ALA A 480 -12.33 25.93 -24.74
CA ALA A 480 -12.71 24.70 -24.06
C ALA A 480 -13.96 24.00 -24.67
N TYR A 481 -14.26 24.24 -25.94
CA TYR A 481 -15.55 23.88 -26.53
C TYR A 481 -15.63 22.51 -27.21
N GLY A 482 -14.51 21.79 -27.34
CA GLY A 482 -14.47 20.54 -28.12
C GLY A 482 -13.63 19.43 -27.52
N ILE A 483 -13.58 18.30 -28.23
CA ILE A 483 -13.06 17.01 -27.72
C ILE A 483 -11.70 16.62 -28.29
N THR A 484 -11.11 17.42 -29.16
CA THR A 484 -9.88 17.04 -29.89
C THR A 484 -8.63 17.81 -29.48
N SER A 485 -8.74 18.79 -28.58
CA SER A 485 -7.63 19.68 -28.19
C SER A 485 -6.90 20.31 -29.40
N ILE A 486 -7.69 20.89 -30.30
CA ILE A 486 -7.20 21.67 -31.45
C ILE A 486 -7.60 23.12 -31.22
N SER A 487 -6.66 24.03 -31.45
CA SER A 487 -6.88 25.46 -31.28
C SER A 487 -6.22 26.29 -32.38
N SER A 488 -6.73 27.50 -32.64
CA SER A 488 -6.16 28.35 -33.69
C SER A 488 -4.81 28.94 -33.30
N LEU A 489 -4.57 29.18 -32.01
CA LEU A 489 -3.30 29.73 -31.51
C LEU A 489 -2.26 28.64 -31.27
N GLY A 490 -2.60 27.60 -30.51
CA GLY A 490 -1.67 26.55 -30.08
C GLY A 490 -1.63 25.32 -31.00
N GLY A 491 -2.51 25.22 -31.99
CA GLY A 491 -2.60 24.05 -32.87
C GLY A 491 -3.15 22.82 -32.16
N GLN A 492 -2.78 21.63 -32.64
CA GLN A 492 -3.22 20.36 -32.07
C GLN A 492 -2.24 19.87 -30.99
N SER A 493 -2.73 19.68 -29.77
CA SER A 493 -2.01 18.93 -28.74
C SER A 493 -1.98 17.44 -29.07
N ARG A 494 -0.84 16.78 -28.83
CA ARG A 494 -0.62 15.36 -29.12
C ARG A 494 -0.48 14.54 -27.85
N ASN A 495 -0.84 13.26 -27.92
CA ASN A 495 -0.64 12.34 -26.82
C ASN A 495 0.86 11.99 -26.68
N PRO A 496 1.46 12.06 -25.47
CA PRO A 496 2.89 11.83 -25.27
C PRO A 496 3.35 10.40 -25.50
N TYR A 497 2.47 9.41 -25.34
CA TYR A 497 2.80 7.98 -25.52
C TYR A 497 2.58 7.49 -26.95
N ASP A 498 1.64 8.10 -27.67
CA ASP A 498 1.41 7.85 -29.09
C ASP A 498 0.99 9.16 -29.78
N PRO A 499 1.92 9.90 -30.42
CA PRO A 499 1.63 11.18 -31.06
C PRO A 499 0.59 11.13 -32.19
N SER A 500 0.20 9.94 -32.66
CA SER A 500 -0.90 9.75 -33.61
C SER A 500 -2.28 9.81 -32.95
N ARG A 501 -2.34 9.75 -31.61
CA ARG A 501 -3.58 9.80 -30.82
C ARG A 501 -3.86 11.20 -30.31
N VAL A 502 -5.14 11.42 -30.07
CA VAL A 502 -5.68 12.66 -29.51
C VAL A 502 -5.74 12.52 -27.99
N PRO A 503 -5.13 13.44 -27.21
CA PRO A 503 -5.20 13.39 -25.75
C PRO A 503 -6.62 13.67 -25.22
N GLY A 504 -7.49 14.25 -26.05
CA GLY A 504 -8.93 14.26 -25.87
C GLY A 504 -9.44 15.39 -24.98
N GLY A 505 -10.71 15.77 -25.20
CA GLY A 505 -11.42 16.75 -24.39
C GLY A 505 -10.95 18.20 -24.58
N SER A 506 -11.51 19.07 -23.75
CA SER A 506 -11.13 20.48 -23.69
C SER A 506 -9.84 20.70 -22.91
N SER A 507 -9.39 19.72 -22.12
CA SER A 507 -8.21 19.81 -21.24
C SER A 507 -7.06 18.90 -21.71
N GLY A 508 -7.08 18.47 -22.97
CA GLY A 508 -6.10 17.51 -23.47
C GLY A 508 -4.67 18.03 -23.46
N GLY A 509 -4.43 19.35 -23.58
CA GLY A 509 -3.10 19.92 -23.38
C GLY A 509 -2.63 19.78 -21.93
N SER A 510 -3.48 20.04 -20.94
CA SER A 510 -3.17 19.79 -19.52
C SER A 510 -2.89 18.31 -19.23
N ALA A 511 -3.75 17.42 -19.74
CA ALA A 511 -3.57 15.98 -19.56
C ALA A 511 -2.27 15.48 -20.20
N ALA A 512 -1.97 15.92 -21.42
CA ALA A 512 -0.74 15.58 -22.12
C ALA A 512 0.51 16.15 -21.42
N ALA A 513 0.43 17.37 -20.89
CA ALA A 513 1.55 17.98 -20.16
C ALA A 513 1.90 17.22 -18.87
N VAL A 514 0.90 16.81 -18.08
CA VAL A 514 1.13 15.99 -16.87
C VAL A 514 1.66 14.61 -17.25
N ALA A 515 1.06 13.96 -18.26
CA ALA A 515 1.50 12.65 -18.72
C ALA A 515 2.93 12.66 -19.33
N ALA A 516 3.39 13.80 -19.85
CA ALA A 516 4.77 13.98 -20.32
C ALA A 516 5.74 14.40 -19.21
N GLY A 517 5.26 14.59 -17.98
CA GLY A 517 6.06 15.08 -16.85
C GLY A 517 6.56 16.50 -17.05
N PHE A 518 5.75 17.40 -17.62
CA PHE A 518 6.09 18.83 -17.78
C PHE A 518 5.75 19.67 -16.56
N ALA A 519 4.88 19.16 -15.69
CA ALA A 519 4.54 19.72 -14.41
C ALA A 519 4.05 18.59 -13.51
N THR A 520 4.16 18.76 -12.20
CA THR A 520 3.66 17.75 -11.24
C THR A 520 2.13 17.69 -11.25
N ILE A 521 1.47 18.83 -11.45
CA ILE A 521 0.02 18.93 -11.63
C ILE A 521 -0.33 20.01 -12.66
N ALA A 522 -1.53 19.93 -13.23
CA ALA A 522 -2.09 20.98 -14.09
C ALA A 522 -3.57 21.21 -13.82
N THR A 523 -4.08 22.41 -14.08
CA THR A 523 -5.53 22.67 -14.03
C THR A 523 -6.23 22.18 -15.30
N ALA A 524 -7.51 21.81 -15.20
CA ALA A 524 -8.29 21.22 -16.29
C ALA A 524 -9.61 21.96 -16.52
#